data_AF-A0A958KZ83-F1
#
_entry.id   AF-A0A958KZ83-F1
#
_cell.length_a   1.000
_cell.length_b   1.000
_cell.length_c   1.000
_cell.angle_alpha   90.00
_cell.angle_beta   90.00
_cell.angle_gamma   90.00
#
_symmetry.space_group_name_H-M   'P 1'
#
loop_
_entity.id
_entity.type
_entity.pdbx_description
1 polymer ?
#
loop_
_entity_poly.entity_id
_entity_poly.type
_entity_poly.pdbx_seq_one_letter_code
_entity_poly.pdbx_strand_id
1 'polypeptide(L)'
;MTKFFCPFYGGEPATLVINGHRLVIVSKDVYDIEEHLTLLGGDCCKVYLECESAEEEKEYLEQLADQINGGVVVSPDEGSISELLVSLQDELPWIQ
;
A
#
# COMPACT_ATOMS: atom_id res chain seq x y z
N MET A 1 -0.31 0.17 19.24
CA MET A 1 0.78 -0.18 18.33
C MET A 1 0.16 -0.68 17.05
N THR A 2 0.28 0.09 15.98
CA THR A 2 -0.30 -0.22 14.67
C THR A 2 0.79 -0.84 13.82
N LYS A 3 0.52 -1.96 13.16
CA LYS A 3 1.47 -2.57 12.23
C LYS A 3 0.99 -2.36 10.81
N PHE A 4 1.91 -2.03 9.92
CA PHE A 4 1.65 -1.96 8.49
C PHE A 4 2.41 -3.07 7.77
N PHE A 5 1.70 -3.75 6.90
CA PHE A 5 2.21 -4.81 6.05
C PHE A 5 2.30 -4.29 4.63
N CYS A 6 3.44 -4.51 4.00
CA CYS A 6 3.73 -4.03 2.66
C CYS A 6 4.13 -5.22 1.77
N PRO A 7 3.64 -5.28 0.52
CA PRO A 7 4.11 -6.22 -0.46
C PRO A 7 5.52 -5.81 -0.92
N PHE A 8 6.38 -6.78 -1.19
CA PHE A 8 7.73 -6.59 -1.72
C PHE A 8 7.93 -7.45 -2.96
N TYR A 9 8.84 -7.02 -3.84
CA TYR A 9 9.33 -7.80 -4.96
C TYR A 9 10.84 -7.59 -5.10
N GLY A 10 11.63 -8.66 -5.11
CA GLY A 10 13.08 -8.55 -5.32
C GLY A 10 13.82 -7.70 -4.28
N GLY A 11 13.23 -7.48 -3.09
CA GLY A 11 13.82 -6.70 -2.00
C GLY A 11 13.33 -5.25 -1.90
N GLU A 12 12.54 -4.76 -2.85
CA GLU A 12 11.95 -3.41 -2.83
C GLU A 12 10.43 -3.48 -2.62
N PRO A 13 9.78 -2.42 -2.08
CA PRO A 13 8.33 -2.35 -2.00
C PRO A 13 7.70 -2.57 -3.38
N ALA A 14 6.75 -3.50 -3.47
CA ALA A 14 6.06 -3.78 -4.71
C ALA A 14 5.13 -2.62 -5.04
N THR A 15 5.28 -2.06 -6.25
CA THR A 15 4.51 -0.91 -6.71
C THR A 15 3.61 -1.30 -7.87
N LEU A 16 2.44 -0.70 -7.92
CA LEU A 16 1.47 -0.81 -9.01
C LEU A 16 1.38 0.52 -9.74
N VAL A 17 1.03 0.48 -11.02
CA VAL A 17 0.72 1.68 -11.79
C VAL A 17 -0.77 1.68 -12.10
N ILE A 18 -1.52 2.60 -11.51
CA ILE A 18 -2.95 2.77 -11.73
C ILE A 18 -3.16 4.14 -12.37
N ASN A 19 -3.69 4.15 -13.61
CA ASN A 19 -3.92 5.36 -14.40
C ASN A 19 -2.72 6.32 -14.46
N GLY A 20 -1.50 5.76 -14.55
CA GLY A 20 -0.25 6.53 -14.65
C GLY A 20 0.37 6.94 -13.32
N HIS A 21 -0.29 6.68 -12.19
CA HIS A 21 0.24 6.93 -10.85
C HIS A 21 0.87 5.67 -10.27
N ARG A 22 2.12 5.78 -9.80
CA ARG A 22 2.81 4.71 -9.08
C ARG A 22 2.32 4.69 -7.63
N LEU A 23 1.83 3.55 -7.17
CA LEU A 23 1.27 3.38 -5.84
C LEU A 23 1.86 2.15 -5.15
N VAL A 24 2.02 2.20 -3.83
CA VAL A 24 2.15 1.03 -2.96
C VAL A 24 0.87 0.91 -2.14
N ILE A 25 0.34 -0.30 -2.02
CA ILE A 25 -0.78 -0.59 -1.13
C ILE A 25 -0.24 -1.28 0.11
N VAL A 26 -0.54 -0.69 1.27
CA VAL A 26 -0.21 -1.26 2.59
C VAL A 26 -1.49 -1.60 3.33
N SER A 27 -1.45 -2.60 4.21
CA SER A 27 -2.60 -2.99 5.04
C SER A 27 -2.19 -3.06 6.50
N LYS A 28 -3.17 -2.91 7.39
CA LYS A 28 -3.01 -3.26 8.81
C LYS A 28 -3.20 -4.75 9.08
N ASP A 29 -3.71 -5.49 8.09
CA ASP A 29 -3.89 -6.93 8.11
C ASP A 29 -2.89 -7.62 7.17
N VAL A 30 -2.11 -8.56 7.71
CA VAL A 30 -1.15 -9.35 6.94
C VAL A 30 -1.85 -10.28 5.94
N TYR A 31 -2.98 -10.86 6.33
CA TYR A 31 -3.68 -11.85 5.52
C TYR A 31 -4.21 -11.23 4.23
N ASP A 32 -4.73 -10.02 4.34
CA ASP A 32 -5.24 -9.24 3.21
C ASP A 32 -4.13 -9.00 2.15
N ILE A 33 -2.92 -8.63 2.59
CA ILE A 33 -1.78 -8.49 1.66
C ILE A 33 -1.36 -9.86 1.09
N GLU A 34 -1.23 -10.89 1.94
CA GLU A 34 -0.79 -12.22 1.51
C GLU A 34 -1.70 -12.84 0.45
N GLU A 35 -3.01 -12.73 0.62
CA GLU A 35 -4.01 -13.21 -0.35
C GLU A 35 -3.92 -12.46 -1.68
N HIS A 36 -3.53 -11.18 -1.65
CA HIS A 36 -3.48 -10.32 -2.83
C HIS A 36 -2.06 -10.03 -3.34
N LEU A 37 -1.01 -10.71 -2.84
CA LEU A 37 0.40 -10.42 -3.18
C LEU A 37 0.64 -10.35 -4.69
N THR A 38 0.12 -11.33 -5.43
CA THR A 38 0.28 -11.39 -6.89
C THR A 38 -0.41 -10.21 -7.57
N LEU A 39 -1.58 -9.80 -7.08
CA LEU A 39 -2.32 -8.64 -7.61
C LEU A 39 -1.60 -7.33 -7.31
N LEU A 40 -0.91 -7.26 -6.17
CA LEU A 40 -0.10 -6.11 -5.74
C LEU A 40 1.30 -6.08 -6.38
N GLY A 41 1.63 -7.05 -7.23
CA GLY A 41 2.94 -7.16 -7.88
C GLY A 41 4.06 -7.60 -6.94
N GLY A 42 3.74 -8.16 -5.77
CA GLY A 42 4.68 -8.66 -4.78
C GLY A 42 4.89 -10.17 -4.83
N ASP A 43 6.06 -10.62 -4.36
CA ASP A 43 6.41 -12.02 -4.14
C ASP A 43 6.42 -12.41 -2.65
N CYS A 44 6.48 -11.42 -1.74
CA CYS A 44 6.43 -11.64 -0.30
C CYS A 44 5.78 -10.45 0.44
N CYS A 45 5.24 -10.75 1.62
CA CYS A 45 4.72 -9.75 2.54
C CYS A 45 5.76 -9.51 3.65
N LYS A 46 6.01 -8.24 4.01
CA LYS A 46 6.85 -7.89 5.15
C LYS A 46 6.09 -6.93 6.06
N VAL A 47 6.34 -7.06 7.37
CA VAL A 47 6.04 -5.98 8.31
C VAL A 47 6.91 -4.81 7.88
N TYR A 48 6.26 -3.78 7.33
CA TYR A 48 6.95 -2.57 6.97
C TYR A 48 7.32 -1.82 8.24
N LEU A 49 6.34 -1.60 9.14
CA LEU A 49 6.55 -0.76 10.32
C LEU A 49 5.60 -1.11 11.47
N GLU A 50 6.06 -0.79 12.68
CA GLU A 50 5.25 -0.75 13.89
C GLU A 50 5.25 0.69 14.42
N CYS A 51 4.08 1.33 14.46
CA CYS A 51 3.92 2.73 14.89
C CYS A 51 3.28 2.78 16.28
N GLU A 52 3.75 3.69 17.12
CA GLU A 52 3.20 3.95 18.46
C GLU A 52 2.22 5.13 18.47
N SER A 53 2.31 6.03 17.48
CA SER A 53 1.46 7.21 17.32
C SER A 53 0.98 7.45 15.88
N ALA A 54 -0.06 8.27 15.74
CA ALA A 54 -0.58 8.68 14.43
C ALA A 54 0.37 9.65 13.68
N GLU A 55 1.19 10.39 14.41
CA GLU A 55 2.20 11.29 13.83
C GLU A 55 3.34 10.48 13.20
N GLU A 56 3.80 9.43 13.89
CA GLU A 56 4.76 8.46 13.33
C GLU A 56 4.19 7.77 12.10
N GLU A 57 2.95 7.28 12.17
CA GLU A 57 2.27 6.64 11.04
C GLU A 57 2.31 7.53 9.79
N LYS A 58 1.98 8.82 9.95
CA LYS A 58 2.01 9.76 8.84
C LYS A 58 3.42 9.96 8.28
N GLU A 59 4.40 10.23 9.15
CA GLU A 59 5.80 10.46 8.73
C GLU A 59 6.34 9.27 7.94
N TYR A 60 6.02 8.06 8.38
CA TYR A 60 6.48 6.85 7.72
C TYR A 60 5.79 6.56 6.39
N LEU A 61 4.49 6.82 6.27
CA LEU A 61 3.77 6.69 5.01
C LEU A 61 4.30 7.71 3.99
N GLU A 62 4.63 8.93 4.44
CA GLU A 62 5.29 9.95 3.61
C GLU A 62 6.69 9.49 3.16
N GLN A 63 7.51 8.94 4.05
CA GLN A 63 8.82 8.39 3.69
C GLN A 63 8.72 7.25 2.67
N LEU A 64 7.73 6.36 2.81
CA LEU A 64 7.51 5.28 1.83
C LEU A 64 7.09 5.85 0.47
N ALA A 65 6.21 6.87 0.45
CA ALA A 65 5.78 7.55 -0.76
C ALA A 65 6.97 8.22 -1.49
N ASP A 66 7.85 8.87 -0.73
CA ASP A 66 9.07 9.48 -1.24
C ASP A 66 10.06 8.42 -1.78
N GLN A 67 10.23 7.30 -1.07
CA GLN A 67 11.13 6.21 -1.47
C GLN A 67 10.74 5.63 -2.84
N ILE A 68 9.44 5.47 -3.09
CA ILE A 68 8.95 4.91 -4.36
C ILE A 68 8.75 5.96 -5.46
N ASN A 69 8.85 7.26 -5.11
CA ASN A 69 8.47 8.40 -5.94
C ASN A 69 7.02 8.24 -6.46
N GLY A 70 6.08 8.08 -5.53
CA GLY A 70 4.70 7.71 -5.80
C GLY A 70 3.76 7.98 -4.63
N GLY A 71 2.62 7.32 -4.60
CA GLY A 71 1.64 7.42 -3.51
C GLY A 71 1.58 6.15 -2.67
N VAL A 72 1.14 6.28 -1.42
CA VAL A 72 0.84 5.14 -0.56
C VAL A 72 -0.65 5.13 -0.28
N VAL A 73 -1.27 3.96 -0.44
CA VAL A 73 -2.67 3.74 -0.12
C VAL A 73 -2.74 2.73 1.00
N VAL A 74 -3.43 3.09 2.08
CA VAL A 74 -3.74 2.17 3.17
C VAL A 74 -5.05 1.48 2.83
N SER A 75 -5.08 0.14 2.83
CA SER A 75 -6.33 -0.59 2.63
C SER A 75 -7.31 -0.31 3.78
N PRO A 76 -8.62 -0.20 3.48
CA PRO A 76 -9.62 0.06 4.51
C PRO A 76 -9.71 -1.13 5.47
N ASP A 77 -10.07 -0.84 6.72
CA ASP A 77 -10.30 -1.90 7.73
C ASP A 77 -11.54 -2.76 7.38
N GLU A 78 -12.46 -2.22 6.58
CA GLU A 78 -13.65 -2.90 6.04
C GLU A 78 -13.64 -2.80 4.50
N GLY A 79 -13.39 -3.92 3.82
CA GLY A 79 -13.38 -4.01 2.35
C GLY A 79 -12.22 -4.88 1.83
N SER A 80 -12.30 -5.35 0.59
CA SER A 80 -11.20 -6.10 -0.04
C SER A 80 -10.25 -5.17 -0.78
N ILE A 81 -8.94 -5.47 -0.76
CA ILE A 81 -7.95 -4.82 -1.66
C ILE A 81 -8.41 -4.86 -3.12
N SER A 82 -9.09 -5.92 -3.54
CA SER A 82 -9.64 -6.02 -4.89
C SER A 82 -10.66 -4.92 -5.19
N GLU A 83 -11.55 -4.62 -4.24
CA GLU A 83 -12.55 -3.55 -4.38
C GLU A 83 -11.87 -2.17 -4.37
N LEU A 84 -10.87 -1.98 -3.51
CA LEU A 84 -10.07 -0.75 -3.48
C LEU A 84 -9.36 -0.53 -4.83
N LEU A 85 -8.78 -1.56 -5.42
CA LEU A 85 -8.13 -1.47 -6.73
C LEU A 85 -9.12 -1.08 -7.84
N VAL A 86 -10.33 -1.63 -7.82
CA VAL A 86 -11.40 -1.25 -8.77
C VAL A 86 -11.80 0.22 -8.56
N SER A 87 -12.05 0.64 -7.32
CA SER A 87 -12.37 2.03 -7.00
C SER A 87 -11.26 2.99 -7.43
N LEU A 88 -9.99 2.66 -7.22
CA LEU A 88 -8.86 3.46 -7.68
C LEU A 88 -8.80 3.56 -9.21
N GLN A 89 -9.20 2.52 -9.93
CA GLN A 89 -9.28 2.55 -11.39
C GLN A 89 -10.42 3.43 -11.89
N ASP A 90 -11.58 3.37 -11.21
CA ASP A 90 -12.81 4.06 -11.61
C ASP A 90 -12.86 5.54 -11.20
N GLU A 91 -12.23 5.92 -10.08
CA GLU A 91 -12.27 7.29 -9.54
C GLU A 91 -11.17 8.22 -10.08
N LEU A 92 -10.34 7.76 -11.02
CA LEU A 92 -9.28 8.55 -11.67
C LEU A 92 -9.76 9.08 -13.04
N PRO A 93 -9.48 10.35 -13.39
CA PRO A 93 -8.29 11.10 -12.97
C PRO A 93 -8.51 12.00 -11.75
N TRP A 94 -7.57 11.94 -10.80
CA TRP A 94 -7.42 12.89 -9.72
C TRP A 94 -6.76 14.12 -10.34
N ILE A 95 -7.55 15.16 -10.54
CA ILE A 95 -7.05 16.42 -11.08
C ILE A 95 -6.03 16.99 -10.09
N GLN A 96 -4.86 17.35 -10.64
CA GLN A 96 -3.67 17.88 -9.96
C GLN A 96 -3.92 19.16 -9.17
#